data_AF-A0A3C0U5Q9-F1
#
_entry.id   AF-A0A3C0U5Q9-F1
#
_cell.length_a   1.000
_cell.length_b   1.000
_cell.length_c   1.000
_cell.angle_alpha   90.00
_cell.angle_beta   90.00
_cell.angle_gamma   90.00
#
_symmetry.space_group_name_H-M   'P 1'
#
loop_
_entity.id
_entity.type
_entity.pdbx_description
1 polymer ?
#
loop_
_entity_poly.entity_id
_entity_poly.type
_entity_poly.pdbx_seq_one_letter_code
_entity_poly.pdbx_strand_id
1 'polypeptide(L)'
;MFKKYIEVDPWKIIERGWNPENHPKSESLFSIGNGRMGQRANFEETYTGQSLQGSYLAGVYYPDKTRVGWWKNGYPEYFAKVLNSCNWIGIQVTIESEVLDLNTATEVRDFYRELDMKSGLLTRSFKVTLPSGKQLSVKSVRLVSIVDDEVGAISYSITPLNFSGQIELCPYLDFDVKNEDSNYGETFWDAVAQGQHLETSFVHAKTKKTGFQVSVAMCNTVSLNGRPQQWFSSSDAQHMMVSERACFQVSEGSTLTLEKFAAVLSSMNHDAAKLDGKATEMARANAKQGFDSVRDAHVKAWAVKWETSDIEIEGDAEAQQGIRFNIFHMNQTFTGVDDRLNIGPKGFTGEKYGGSTYWDTEAYCLPFYLATAQPEVAKNLCLYRYKQLDKAIENAQKLGFNSGAALYPMVTMNGEECHNEWEITFEEIHRNAAIAYGVFNYIRHTQDWAYLAEAGFEVLLAISRFWAQRVNWSIEKKAYVMLGVTGPNEYENNINNNWYTNRMASWTMEYTLEAYHWLKTNSGEELVRITEKTKLNTRDEFSKWSDIIEKMYYPKSEELDVFLQQ
;
A
#
# COMPACT_ATOMS: atom_id res chain seq x y z
N MET A 1 -26.02 9.87 9.46
CA MET A 1 -26.20 9.81 7.99
C MET A 1 -25.10 10.64 7.36
N PHE A 2 -24.16 10.03 6.63
CA PHE A 2 -23.09 10.78 5.97
C PHE A 2 -23.69 11.71 4.92
N LYS A 3 -23.39 13.02 4.97
CA LYS A 3 -23.75 13.93 3.87
C LYS A 3 -22.90 13.56 2.65
N LYS A 4 -23.54 13.03 1.61
CA LYS A 4 -22.91 12.76 0.31
C LYS A 4 -22.50 14.11 -0.30
N TYR A 5 -21.19 14.30 -0.49
CA TYR A 5 -20.60 15.52 -1.07
C TYR A 5 -19.92 15.25 -2.43
N ILE A 6 -20.05 14.02 -2.92
CA ILE A 6 -19.51 13.56 -4.20
C ILE A 6 -20.66 13.27 -5.18
N GLU A 7 -20.46 13.65 -6.44
CA GLU A 7 -21.40 13.38 -7.53
C GLU A 7 -21.30 11.91 -7.97
N VAL A 8 -22.42 11.36 -8.45
CA VAL A 8 -22.46 10.01 -8.99
C VAL A 8 -22.06 10.06 -10.46
N ASP A 9 -20.98 9.36 -10.80
CA ASP A 9 -20.50 9.18 -12.16
C ASP A 9 -19.95 7.74 -12.30
N PRO A 10 -20.30 7.00 -13.37
CA PRO A 10 -19.88 5.60 -13.54
C PRO A 10 -18.37 5.36 -13.58
N TRP A 11 -17.55 6.36 -13.88
CA TRP A 11 -16.10 6.24 -14.05
C TRP A 11 -15.30 7.24 -13.21
N LYS A 12 -15.97 8.18 -12.54
CA LYS A 12 -15.31 9.26 -11.82
C LYS A 12 -15.80 9.38 -10.40
N ILE A 13 -14.90 9.76 -9.50
CA ILE A 13 -15.28 10.41 -8.25
C ILE A 13 -15.17 11.90 -8.47
N ILE A 14 -16.24 12.66 -8.21
CA ILE A 14 -16.29 14.10 -8.50
C ILE A 14 -16.70 14.86 -7.23
N GLU A 15 -15.93 15.89 -6.87
CA GLU A 15 -16.31 16.86 -5.85
C GLU A 15 -16.49 18.25 -6.50
N ARG A 16 -17.62 18.90 -6.20
CA ARG A 16 -17.89 20.30 -6.57
C ARG A 16 -18.09 21.18 -5.35
N GLY A 17 -17.56 22.39 -5.45
CA GLY A 17 -17.59 23.37 -4.36
C GLY A 17 -16.48 23.10 -3.34
N TRP A 18 -15.95 24.18 -2.78
CA TRP A 18 -14.88 24.09 -1.80
C TRP A 18 -15.47 24.02 -0.38
N ASN A 19 -15.09 22.99 0.37
CA ASN A 19 -15.33 22.90 1.81
C ASN A 19 -14.07 22.35 2.52
N PRO A 20 -13.37 23.14 3.33
CA PRO A 20 -12.15 22.71 4.01
C PRO A 20 -12.37 21.51 4.96
N GLU A 21 -13.57 21.33 5.53
CA GLU A 21 -13.87 20.19 6.41
C GLU A 21 -13.90 18.84 5.69
N ASN A 22 -14.06 18.86 4.36
CA ASN A 22 -14.01 17.65 3.54
C ASN A 22 -12.57 17.27 3.17
N HIS A 23 -11.63 18.22 3.21
CA HIS A 23 -10.29 18.06 2.62
C HIS A 23 -9.52 16.83 3.13
N PRO A 24 -9.43 16.53 4.45
CA PRO A 24 -8.71 15.34 4.91
C PRO A 24 -9.29 14.00 4.40
N LYS A 25 -10.62 13.91 4.26
CA LYS A 25 -11.32 12.70 3.76
C LYS A 25 -11.11 12.55 2.25
N SER A 26 -11.22 13.68 1.60
CA SER A 26 -11.00 13.92 0.19
C SER A 26 -9.58 13.55 -0.26
N GLU A 27 -8.57 13.89 0.51
CA GLU A 27 -7.20 13.46 0.29
C GLU A 27 -7.07 11.94 0.21
N SER A 28 -7.80 11.19 1.05
CA SER A 28 -7.86 9.73 0.98
C SER A 28 -8.63 9.27 -0.27
N LEU A 29 -9.84 9.79 -0.47
CA LEU A 29 -10.77 9.34 -1.50
C LEU A 29 -10.23 9.51 -2.94
N PHE A 30 -9.42 10.55 -3.16
CA PHE A 30 -8.86 10.86 -4.47
C PHE A 30 -7.38 10.44 -4.62
N SER A 31 -6.88 9.60 -3.70
CA SER A 31 -5.47 9.12 -3.74
C SER A 31 -5.17 8.40 -5.05
N ILE A 32 -3.92 8.49 -5.50
CA ILE A 32 -3.43 7.81 -6.71
C ILE A 32 -2.17 7.01 -6.39
N GLY A 33 -1.93 5.91 -7.13
CA GLY A 33 -0.77 5.05 -6.98
C GLY A 33 -0.60 4.07 -8.16
N ASN A 34 0.49 3.30 -8.14
CA ASN A 34 0.88 2.39 -9.23
C ASN A 34 1.51 1.06 -8.76
N GLY A 35 1.35 0.70 -7.49
CA GLY A 35 1.97 -0.48 -6.88
C GLY A 35 3.43 -0.30 -6.44
N ARG A 36 4.13 0.72 -6.93
CA ARG A 36 5.49 1.10 -6.51
C ARG A 36 5.48 2.25 -5.52
N MET A 37 4.63 3.24 -5.77
CA MET A 37 4.40 4.39 -4.92
C MET A 37 2.94 4.83 -4.94
N GLY A 38 2.56 5.64 -3.95
CA GLY A 38 1.28 6.32 -3.98
C GLY A 38 1.31 7.65 -3.25
N GLN A 39 0.32 8.48 -3.58
CA GLN A 39 0.24 9.88 -3.20
C GLN A 39 -1.21 10.19 -2.84
N ARG A 40 -1.43 10.65 -1.61
CA ARG A 40 -2.72 11.22 -1.20
C ARG A 40 -3.05 12.42 -2.08
N ALA A 41 -4.34 12.75 -2.23
CA ALA A 41 -4.79 13.90 -3.00
C ALA A 41 -4.55 15.26 -2.30
N ASN A 42 -3.38 15.41 -1.65
CA ASN A 42 -2.87 16.68 -1.16
C ASN A 42 -2.71 17.66 -2.32
N PHE A 43 -2.85 18.95 -2.03
CA PHE A 43 -2.61 20.02 -3.00
C PHE A 43 -1.13 20.15 -3.30
N GLU A 44 -0.83 20.49 -4.56
CA GLU A 44 0.53 20.78 -5.02
C GLU A 44 1.06 22.07 -4.38
N GLU A 45 0.19 23.09 -4.32
CA GLU A 45 0.46 24.36 -3.67
C GLU A 45 0.28 24.33 -2.15
N THR A 46 0.73 25.42 -1.52
CA THR A 46 0.60 25.62 -0.08
C THR A 46 -0.85 25.47 0.37
N TYR A 47 -1.06 24.66 1.41
CA TYR A 47 -2.32 24.58 2.13
C TYR A 47 -2.06 24.55 3.63
N THR A 48 -2.49 25.60 4.33
CA THR A 48 -2.24 25.74 5.78
C THR A 48 -3.38 25.21 6.65
N GLY A 49 -4.42 24.65 6.04
CA GLY A 49 -5.56 24.06 6.73
C GLY A 49 -5.27 22.64 7.22
N GLN A 50 -6.32 21.96 7.71
CA GLN A 50 -6.20 20.57 8.16
C GLN A 50 -5.93 19.64 6.97
N SER A 51 -4.82 18.92 7.02
CA SER A 51 -4.36 18.01 5.97
C SER A 51 -3.54 16.89 6.61
N LEU A 52 -3.54 15.71 5.97
CA LEU A 52 -2.55 14.67 6.21
C LEU A 52 -1.71 14.55 4.95
N GLN A 53 -0.53 15.15 4.93
CA GLN A 53 0.41 14.96 3.82
C GLN A 53 0.85 13.49 3.81
N GLY A 54 0.84 12.85 2.63
CA GLY A 54 1.30 11.48 2.51
C GLY A 54 1.75 11.10 1.11
N SER A 55 3.02 10.72 1.01
CA SER A 55 3.64 10.07 -0.15
C SER A 55 4.28 8.77 0.33
N TYR A 56 3.93 7.62 -0.23
CA TYR A 56 4.36 6.31 0.30
C TYR A 56 5.08 5.50 -0.76
N LEU A 57 6.15 4.80 -0.35
CA LEU A 57 6.94 3.94 -1.22
C LEU A 57 6.83 2.49 -0.77
N ALA A 58 6.48 1.62 -1.71
CA ALA A 58 6.25 0.21 -1.41
C ALA A 58 7.54 -0.46 -0.92
N GLY A 59 7.44 -1.18 0.20
CA GLY A 59 8.57 -1.90 0.81
C GLY A 59 9.58 -1.03 1.57
N VAL A 60 9.45 0.30 1.58
CA VAL A 60 10.29 1.19 2.38
C VAL A 60 9.62 1.46 3.73
N TYR A 61 10.12 0.81 4.78
CA TYR A 61 9.52 0.82 6.10
C TYR A 61 10.52 1.16 7.21
N TYR A 62 9.99 1.45 8.39
CA TYR A 62 10.76 1.72 9.60
C TYR A 62 10.29 0.87 10.80
N PRO A 63 11.21 0.27 11.56
CA PRO A 63 10.92 -0.45 12.80
C PRO A 63 10.76 0.56 13.95
N ASP A 64 9.55 1.10 14.10
CA ASP A 64 9.24 2.03 15.18
C ASP A 64 9.16 1.27 16.50
N LYS A 65 9.78 1.77 17.56
CA LYS A 65 9.91 1.00 18.80
C LYS A 65 8.52 0.71 19.38
N THR A 66 8.30 -0.52 19.85
CA THR A 66 7.01 -0.92 20.40
C THR A 66 6.64 -0.05 21.60
N ARG A 67 5.42 0.50 21.56
CA ARG A 67 4.81 1.26 22.66
C ARG A 67 3.62 0.49 23.20
N VAL A 68 3.72 0.04 24.46
CA VAL A 68 2.65 -0.67 25.16
C VAL A 68 2.50 -0.14 26.58
N GLY A 69 1.30 -0.29 27.16
CA GLY A 69 1.10 0.01 28.57
C GLY A 69 1.84 -0.98 29.48
N TRP A 70 1.80 -2.27 29.15
CA TRP A 70 2.42 -3.35 29.92
C TRP A 70 3.03 -4.40 29.01
N TRP A 71 4.31 -4.72 29.22
CA TRP A 71 5.02 -5.70 28.40
C TRP A 71 4.57 -7.14 28.71
N LYS A 72 4.49 -7.98 27.67
CA LYS A 72 4.24 -9.43 27.75
C LYS A 72 5.39 -10.16 27.06
N ASN A 73 5.82 -11.28 27.64
CA ASN A 73 6.84 -12.12 27.02
C ASN A 73 6.33 -12.61 25.66
N GLY A 74 7.15 -12.42 24.61
CA GLY A 74 6.77 -12.72 23.24
C GLY A 74 6.35 -11.50 22.42
N TYR A 75 6.14 -10.33 23.02
CA TYR A 75 5.86 -9.12 22.23
C TYR A 75 7.02 -8.76 21.31
N PRO A 76 6.71 -8.21 20.11
CA PRO A 76 7.74 -7.73 19.21
C PRO A 76 8.36 -6.44 19.73
N GLU A 77 9.63 -6.23 19.41
CA GLU A 77 10.41 -5.06 19.86
C GLU A 77 10.06 -3.79 19.07
N TYR A 78 9.44 -3.95 17.91
CA TYR A 78 9.04 -2.85 17.03
C TYR A 78 7.70 -3.12 16.33
N PHE A 79 7.05 -2.04 15.88
CA PHE A 79 5.97 -2.04 14.92
C PHE A 79 6.50 -1.49 13.59
N ALA A 80 6.56 -2.32 12.55
CA ALA A 80 6.98 -1.88 11.23
C ALA A 80 5.89 -1.03 10.56
N LYS A 81 6.30 0.09 9.96
CA LYS A 81 5.39 1.00 9.24
C LYS A 81 6.03 1.56 7.97
N VAL A 82 5.27 1.61 6.87
CA VAL A 82 5.62 2.34 5.66
C VAL A 82 5.72 3.82 6.01
N LEU A 83 6.78 4.44 5.50
CA LEU A 83 7.07 5.83 5.84
C LEU A 83 6.34 6.79 4.91
N ASN A 84 5.93 7.90 5.49
CA ASN A 84 5.74 9.10 4.69
C ASN A 84 7.11 9.49 4.11
N SER A 85 7.15 9.67 2.79
CA SER A 85 8.36 9.88 2.00
C SER A 85 8.35 11.29 1.40
N CYS A 86 9.29 11.58 0.51
CA CYS A 86 9.45 12.89 -0.09
C CYS A 86 8.12 13.46 -0.60
N ASN A 87 7.82 14.70 -0.20
CA ASN A 87 6.81 15.51 -0.85
C ASN A 87 7.32 15.91 -2.24
N TRP A 88 7.06 15.05 -3.23
CA TRP A 88 7.49 15.27 -4.60
C TRP A 88 6.54 16.18 -5.39
N ILE A 89 5.31 16.39 -4.90
CA ILE A 89 4.29 17.18 -5.60
C ILE A 89 4.41 18.69 -5.38
N GLY A 90 5.20 19.12 -4.41
CA GLY A 90 5.26 20.51 -3.95
C GLY A 90 5.55 21.55 -5.04
N ILE A 91 4.66 22.54 -5.16
CA ILE A 91 4.76 23.71 -6.05
C ILE A 91 4.25 24.92 -5.27
N GLN A 92 5.13 25.64 -4.57
CA GLN A 92 4.73 26.91 -3.98
C GLN A 92 4.51 27.95 -5.09
N VAL A 93 3.40 28.69 -5.01
CA VAL A 93 3.04 29.73 -5.97
C VAL A 93 2.90 31.05 -5.22
N THR A 94 3.70 32.04 -5.63
CA THR A 94 3.64 33.39 -5.06
C THR A 94 3.22 34.39 -6.14
N ILE A 95 2.24 35.24 -5.83
CA ILE A 95 1.72 36.27 -6.70
C ILE A 95 2.17 37.61 -6.12
N GLU A 96 3.23 38.17 -6.72
CA GLU A 96 4.04 39.25 -6.13
C GLU A 96 4.57 38.88 -4.74
N SER A 97 3.86 39.26 -3.66
CA SER A 97 4.26 38.98 -2.27
C SER A 97 3.26 38.09 -1.52
N GLU A 98 2.28 37.52 -2.21
CA GLU A 98 1.19 36.76 -1.61
C GLU A 98 1.21 35.30 -2.05
N VAL A 99 1.19 34.36 -1.10
CA VAL A 99 1.19 32.92 -1.38
C VAL A 99 -0.23 32.45 -1.72
N LEU A 100 -0.35 31.64 -2.76
CA LEU A 100 -1.59 30.95 -3.07
C LEU A 100 -1.86 29.86 -2.01
N ASP A 101 -2.91 30.05 -1.21
CA ASP A 101 -3.37 29.09 -0.21
C ASP A 101 -4.90 29.15 -0.07
N LEU A 102 -5.58 28.03 -0.33
CA LEU A 102 -7.04 27.94 -0.26
C LEU A 102 -7.60 28.06 1.16
N ASN A 103 -6.77 27.90 2.19
CA ASN A 103 -7.17 28.09 3.58
C ASN A 103 -7.25 29.58 3.96
N THR A 104 -6.43 30.42 3.35
CA THR A 104 -6.36 31.87 3.65
C THR A 104 -7.01 32.74 2.57
N ALA A 105 -7.37 32.16 1.43
CA ALA A 105 -8.14 32.82 0.38
C ALA A 105 -9.45 33.42 0.92
N THR A 106 -9.83 34.59 0.40
CA THR A 106 -11.09 35.25 0.77
C THR A 106 -12.30 34.60 0.13
N GLU A 107 -12.08 33.92 -1.01
CA GLU A 107 -13.14 33.24 -1.75
C GLU A 107 -12.56 32.16 -2.66
N VAL A 108 -13.25 31.02 -2.75
CA VAL A 108 -12.97 29.96 -3.72
C VAL A 108 -14.26 29.65 -4.48
N ARG A 109 -14.23 29.84 -5.81
CA ARG A 109 -15.33 29.61 -6.74
C ARG A 109 -14.99 28.50 -7.73
N ASP A 110 -16.01 27.91 -8.33
CA ASP A 110 -15.88 26.90 -9.38
C ASP A 110 -14.92 25.75 -9.01
N PHE A 111 -14.81 25.42 -7.72
CA PHE A 111 -13.96 24.32 -7.27
C PHE A 111 -14.51 23.00 -7.83
N TYR A 112 -13.61 22.27 -8.47
CA TYR A 112 -13.86 20.97 -9.08
C TYR A 112 -12.65 20.08 -8.82
N ARG A 113 -12.88 18.87 -8.35
CA ARG A 113 -11.87 17.81 -8.32
C ARG A 113 -12.47 16.52 -8.84
N GLU A 114 -11.74 15.84 -9.71
CA GLU A 114 -12.11 14.53 -10.22
C GLU A 114 -10.96 13.54 -10.07
N LEU A 115 -11.31 12.32 -9.69
CA LEU A 115 -10.49 11.13 -9.93
C LEU A 115 -11.13 10.38 -11.08
N ASP A 116 -10.51 10.41 -12.25
CA ASP A 116 -10.93 9.61 -13.39
C ASP A 116 -10.33 8.21 -13.25
N MET A 117 -11.16 7.24 -12.86
CA MET A 117 -10.73 5.87 -12.60
C MET A 117 -10.40 5.13 -13.89
N LYS A 118 -11.01 5.54 -15.02
CA LYS A 118 -10.77 4.94 -16.32
C LYS A 118 -9.37 5.26 -16.83
N SER A 119 -8.94 6.50 -16.65
CA SER A 119 -7.64 6.98 -17.11
C SER A 119 -6.56 7.01 -16.01
N GLY A 120 -6.96 6.85 -14.75
CA GLY A 120 -6.08 6.99 -13.58
C GLY A 120 -5.50 8.39 -13.42
N LEU A 121 -6.29 9.43 -13.72
CA LEU A 121 -5.85 10.83 -13.64
C LEU A 121 -6.57 11.54 -12.49
N LEU A 122 -5.81 12.34 -11.74
CA LEU A 122 -6.35 13.25 -10.75
C LEU A 122 -6.35 14.67 -11.33
N THR A 123 -7.53 15.26 -11.49
CA THR A 123 -7.69 16.64 -11.99
C THR A 123 -8.30 17.50 -10.89
N ARG A 124 -7.78 18.73 -10.75
CA ARG A 124 -8.37 19.74 -9.87
C ARG A 124 -8.38 21.09 -10.57
N SER A 125 -9.46 21.85 -10.43
CA SER A 125 -9.54 23.22 -10.92
C SER A 125 -10.38 24.10 -10.00
N PHE A 126 -10.04 25.38 -9.94
CA PHE A 126 -10.76 26.34 -9.13
C PHE A 126 -10.47 27.78 -9.61
N LYS A 127 -11.30 28.71 -9.17
CA LYS A 127 -11.00 30.13 -9.16
C LYS A 127 -10.87 30.60 -7.73
N VAL A 128 -9.88 31.43 -7.46
CA VAL A 128 -9.56 31.89 -6.10
C VAL A 128 -9.38 33.40 -6.07
N THR A 129 -9.92 34.04 -5.04
CA THR A 129 -9.64 35.43 -4.70
C THR A 129 -8.71 35.46 -3.50
N LEU A 130 -7.49 35.95 -3.70
CA LEU A 130 -6.52 36.10 -2.62
C LEU A 130 -6.91 37.29 -1.71
N PRO A 131 -6.40 37.39 -0.46
CA PRO A 131 -6.58 38.56 0.40
C PRO A 131 -6.33 39.93 -0.25
N SER A 132 -5.39 40.03 -1.21
CA SER A 132 -5.17 41.26 -1.97
C SER A 132 -6.30 41.65 -2.95
N GLY A 133 -7.28 40.76 -3.19
CA GLY A 133 -8.33 40.92 -4.20
C GLY A 133 -7.94 40.43 -5.60
N LYS A 134 -6.70 39.98 -5.80
CA LYS A 134 -6.27 39.34 -7.04
C LYS A 134 -6.98 38.01 -7.24
N GLN A 135 -7.44 37.78 -8.47
CA GLN A 135 -8.18 36.59 -8.85
C GLN A 135 -7.35 35.72 -9.81
N LEU A 136 -7.34 34.43 -9.54
CA LEU A 136 -6.63 33.42 -10.34
C LEU A 136 -7.59 32.31 -10.72
N SER A 137 -7.39 31.71 -11.89
CA SER A 137 -7.88 30.37 -12.19
C SER A 137 -6.71 29.40 -12.19
N VAL A 138 -6.88 28.27 -11.51
CA VAL A 138 -5.89 27.20 -11.42
C VAL A 138 -6.49 25.92 -11.98
N LYS A 139 -5.66 25.15 -12.70
CA LYS A 139 -5.96 23.78 -13.11
C LYS A 139 -4.71 22.91 -12.93
N SER A 140 -4.84 21.81 -12.19
CA SER A 140 -3.83 20.78 -12.01
C SER A 140 -4.33 19.46 -12.62
N VAL A 141 -3.47 18.75 -13.35
CA VAL A 141 -3.65 17.35 -13.73
C VAL A 141 -2.43 16.58 -13.27
N ARG A 142 -2.64 15.51 -12.52
CA ARG A 142 -1.57 14.72 -11.91
C ARG A 142 -1.75 13.23 -12.15
N LEU A 143 -0.64 12.54 -12.33
CA LEU A 143 -0.57 11.08 -12.42
C LEU A 143 0.64 10.52 -11.68
N VAL A 144 0.50 9.26 -11.28
CA VAL A 144 1.59 8.38 -10.85
C VAL A 144 1.63 7.27 -11.91
N SER A 145 2.68 7.27 -12.73
CA SER A 145 2.71 6.50 -13.99
C SER A 145 2.70 5.00 -13.71
N ILE A 146 1.84 4.26 -14.41
CA ILE A 146 1.83 2.79 -14.36
C ILE A 146 2.70 2.15 -15.46
N VAL A 147 3.41 2.97 -16.24
CA VAL A 147 4.35 2.53 -17.30
C VAL A 147 5.79 2.68 -16.84
N ASP A 148 6.15 3.90 -16.43
CA ASP A 148 7.40 4.19 -15.72
C ASP A 148 7.05 4.24 -14.22
N ASP A 149 7.07 3.10 -13.55
CA ASP A 149 6.51 2.91 -12.20
C ASP A 149 7.23 3.71 -11.09
N GLU A 150 8.34 4.36 -11.41
CA GLU A 150 9.11 5.24 -10.53
C GLU A 150 8.86 6.74 -10.81
N VAL A 151 7.90 7.10 -11.68
CA VAL A 151 7.66 8.48 -12.14
C VAL A 151 6.28 9.02 -11.77
N GLY A 152 6.27 10.22 -11.19
CA GLY A 152 5.10 11.07 -11.02
C GLY A 152 5.18 12.30 -11.94
N ALA A 153 4.04 12.72 -12.51
CA ALA A 153 4.00 13.89 -13.38
C ALA A 153 2.81 14.80 -13.05
N ILE A 154 3.03 16.11 -13.13
CA ILE A 154 2.05 17.16 -12.85
C ILE A 154 2.06 18.17 -14.00
N SER A 155 0.89 18.56 -14.48
CA SER A 155 0.68 19.76 -15.29
C SER A 155 -0.14 20.76 -14.46
N TYR A 156 0.48 21.85 -14.04
CA TYR A 156 -0.09 22.87 -13.16
C TYR A 156 -0.19 24.21 -13.89
N SER A 157 -1.41 24.67 -14.13
CA SER A 157 -1.71 25.86 -14.93
C SER A 157 -2.34 26.96 -14.08
N ILE A 158 -1.89 28.20 -14.26
CA ILE A 158 -2.35 29.39 -13.53
C ILE A 158 -2.68 30.50 -14.53
N THR A 159 -3.84 31.13 -14.38
CA THR A 159 -4.29 32.24 -15.22
C THR A 159 -4.76 33.40 -14.34
N PRO A 160 -4.08 34.56 -14.36
CA PRO A 160 -4.59 35.81 -13.77
C PRO A 160 -5.90 36.24 -14.42
N LEU A 161 -6.90 36.59 -13.60
CA LEU A 161 -8.25 36.91 -14.09
C LEU A 161 -8.60 38.40 -14.05
N ASN A 162 -7.93 39.19 -13.21
CA ASN A 162 -8.20 40.62 -13.03
C ASN A 162 -6.94 41.47 -12.82
N PHE A 163 -5.77 40.91 -13.14
CA PHE A 163 -4.49 41.59 -12.98
C PHE A 163 -3.46 41.06 -13.98
N SER A 164 -2.42 41.86 -14.19
CA SER A 164 -1.18 41.44 -14.84
C SER A 164 -0.05 41.66 -13.84
N GLY A 165 0.88 40.71 -13.72
CA GLY A 165 1.95 40.84 -12.74
C GLY A 165 2.91 39.67 -12.71
N GLN A 166 3.79 39.69 -11.72
CA GLN A 166 4.78 38.65 -11.51
C GLN A 166 4.15 37.45 -10.77
N ILE A 167 4.31 36.26 -11.35
CA ILE A 167 4.04 34.99 -10.70
C ILE A 167 5.39 34.29 -10.49
N GLU A 168 5.69 33.95 -9.25
CA GLU A 168 6.81 33.10 -8.88
C GLU A 168 6.32 31.66 -8.73
N LEU A 169 6.97 30.76 -9.44
CA LEU A 169 6.80 29.32 -9.27
C LEU A 169 8.00 28.78 -8.50
N CYS A 170 7.73 28.05 -7.44
CA CYS A 170 8.73 27.42 -6.60
C CYS A 170 8.43 25.92 -6.42
N PRO A 171 8.61 25.08 -7.46
CA PRO A 171 8.62 23.63 -7.27
C PRO A 171 9.73 23.20 -6.32
N TYR A 172 9.43 22.23 -5.47
CA TYR A 172 10.37 21.70 -4.49
C TYR A 172 10.23 20.20 -4.30
N LEU A 173 11.27 19.60 -3.72
CA LEU A 173 11.28 18.26 -3.16
C LEU A 173 11.65 18.39 -1.68
N ASP A 174 10.91 17.72 -0.81
CA ASP A 174 11.08 17.86 0.63
C ASP A 174 10.97 16.51 1.34
N PHE A 175 12.05 16.11 2.01
CA PHE A 175 12.12 14.92 2.87
C PHE A 175 12.00 15.24 4.37
N ASP A 176 11.88 16.51 4.77
CA ASP A 176 11.60 16.90 6.16
C ASP A 176 10.13 16.70 6.52
N VAL A 177 9.67 15.46 6.29
CA VAL A 177 8.31 15.00 6.51
C VAL A 177 8.20 14.25 7.83
N LYS A 178 6.95 14.11 8.31
CA LYS A 178 6.63 13.38 9.53
C LYS A 178 5.56 12.34 9.25
N ASN A 179 5.59 11.28 10.04
CA ASN A 179 4.48 10.36 10.18
C ASN A 179 3.64 10.82 11.39
N GLU A 180 2.36 11.08 11.19
CA GLU A 180 1.41 11.45 12.25
C GLU A 180 1.29 10.33 13.30
N ASP A 181 1.41 9.08 12.86
CA ASP A 181 1.27 7.89 13.70
C ASP A 181 2.57 7.46 14.44
N SER A 182 3.63 8.27 14.41
CA SER A 182 4.92 7.97 15.09
C SER A 182 4.74 7.74 16.59
N ASN A 183 5.25 6.61 17.10
CA ASN A 183 5.04 6.22 18.50
C ASN A 183 5.64 7.22 19.51
N TYR A 184 6.73 7.88 19.11
CA TYR A 184 7.53 8.78 19.94
C TYR A 184 7.73 10.17 19.32
N GLY A 185 7.04 10.50 18.22
CA GLY A 185 7.17 11.79 17.53
C GLY A 185 8.53 12.01 16.85
N GLU A 186 9.28 10.94 16.61
CA GLU A 186 10.57 10.98 15.92
C GLU A 186 10.39 11.10 14.41
N THR A 187 11.34 11.76 13.74
CA THR A 187 11.48 11.70 12.27
C THR A 187 12.24 10.44 11.87
N PHE A 188 11.96 9.91 10.68
CA PHE A 188 12.47 8.60 10.26
C PHE A 188 13.55 8.65 9.18
N TRP A 189 13.85 9.83 8.65
CA TRP A 189 14.82 10.07 7.59
C TRP A 189 16.05 10.82 8.11
N ASP A 190 17.23 10.47 7.57
CA ASP A 190 18.47 11.23 7.65
C ASP A 190 18.85 11.73 6.26
N ALA A 191 19.42 12.93 6.19
CA ALA A 191 20.00 13.47 4.96
C ALA A 191 21.17 12.60 4.47
N VAL A 192 21.22 12.37 3.15
CA VAL A 192 22.38 11.75 2.47
C VAL A 192 23.04 12.76 1.54
N ALA A 193 22.29 13.25 0.56
CA ALA A 193 22.76 14.20 -0.43
C ALA A 193 21.60 15.05 -0.96
N GLN A 194 21.93 16.21 -1.52
CA GLN A 194 20.98 17.06 -2.22
C GLN A 194 21.77 17.98 -3.13
N GLY A 195 21.15 18.45 -4.19
CA GLY A 195 21.78 19.42 -5.06
C GLY A 195 21.17 19.42 -6.45
N GLN A 196 21.99 19.85 -7.40
CA GLN A 196 21.59 19.97 -8.79
C GLN A 196 22.57 19.22 -9.67
N HIS A 197 22.02 18.58 -10.69
CA HIS A 197 22.80 17.95 -11.72
C HIS A 197 22.08 18.14 -13.06
N LEU A 198 22.77 18.74 -14.03
CA LEU A 198 22.19 19.11 -15.32
C LEU A 198 20.98 20.05 -15.14
N GLU A 199 19.85 19.74 -15.77
CA GLU A 199 18.56 20.47 -15.71
C GLU A 199 17.64 19.92 -14.62
N THR A 200 18.21 19.26 -13.60
CA THR A 200 17.44 18.61 -12.54
C THR A 200 17.95 18.97 -11.15
N SER A 201 17.03 18.94 -10.19
CA SER A 201 17.31 19.06 -8.77
C SER A 201 16.93 17.77 -8.06
N PHE A 202 17.72 17.34 -7.09
CA PHE A 202 17.47 16.10 -6.36
C PHE A 202 17.69 16.23 -4.84
N VAL A 203 17.00 15.36 -4.11
CA VAL A 203 17.19 15.11 -2.68
C VAL A 203 17.30 13.62 -2.45
N HIS A 204 18.19 13.23 -1.55
CA HIS A 204 18.48 11.86 -1.20
C HIS A 204 18.49 11.73 0.33
N ALA A 205 17.62 10.86 0.83
CA ALA A 205 17.53 10.54 2.24
C ALA A 205 17.70 9.03 2.48
N LYS A 206 18.10 8.68 3.70
CA LYS A 206 18.13 7.30 4.19
C LYS A 206 17.25 7.14 5.42
N THR A 207 16.60 6.00 5.55
CA THR A 207 15.90 5.64 6.78
C THR A 207 16.89 5.39 7.92
N LYS A 208 16.61 5.92 9.13
CA LYS A 208 17.59 5.90 10.25
C LYS A 208 17.98 4.49 10.74
N LYS A 209 17.04 3.54 10.75
CA LYS A 209 17.25 2.18 11.30
C LYS A 209 17.43 1.10 10.24
N THR A 210 16.61 1.13 9.19
CA THR A 210 16.61 0.11 8.13
C THR A 210 17.61 0.41 7.01
N GLY A 211 18.11 1.65 6.91
CA GLY A 211 19.15 2.01 5.95
C GLY A 211 18.70 2.03 4.48
N PHE A 212 17.40 1.86 4.19
CA PHE A 212 16.85 2.11 2.87
C PHE A 212 17.18 3.52 2.43
N GLN A 213 17.72 3.64 1.21
CA GLN A 213 18.08 4.91 0.60
C GLN A 213 17.06 5.23 -0.49
N VAL A 214 16.62 6.48 -0.54
CA VAL A 214 15.67 6.97 -1.54
C VAL A 214 16.20 8.28 -2.10
N SER A 215 16.31 8.34 -3.42
CA SER A 215 16.67 9.54 -4.16
C SER A 215 15.49 9.97 -5.02
N VAL A 216 15.11 11.23 -4.90
CA VAL A 216 14.05 11.85 -5.68
C VAL A 216 14.65 12.98 -6.48
N ALA A 217 14.44 12.96 -7.79
CA ALA A 217 14.86 14.03 -8.68
C ALA A 217 13.65 14.64 -9.38
N MET A 218 13.69 15.95 -9.62
CA MET A 218 12.69 16.66 -10.41
C MET A 218 13.33 17.34 -11.63
N CYS A 219 12.58 17.36 -12.73
CA CYS A 219 12.87 18.15 -13.91
C CYS A 219 11.60 18.94 -14.28
N ASN A 220 11.75 20.25 -14.46
CA ASN A 220 10.64 21.17 -14.68
C ASN A 220 10.68 21.75 -16.09
N THR A 221 9.52 21.91 -16.72
CA THR A 221 9.38 22.69 -17.96
C THR A 221 8.23 23.68 -17.81
N VAL A 222 8.28 24.80 -18.53
CA VAL A 222 7.29 25.88 -18.40
C VAL A 222 6.86 26.37 -19.77
N SER A 223 5.59 26.72 -19.90
CA SER A 223 5.05 27.38 -21.08
C SER A 223 4.12 28.53 -20.71
N LEU A 224 4.04 29.53 -21.58
CA LEU A 224 3.10 30.65 -21.50
C LEU A 224 2.21 30.59 -22.73
N ASN A 225 0.90 30.38 -22.55
CA ASN A 225 -0.06 30.15 -23.62
C ASN A 225 0.40 29.04 -24.60
N GLY A 226 0.95 27.95 -24.04
CA GLY A 226 1.48 26.82 -24.80
C GLY A 226 2.82 27.07 -25.51
N ARG A 227 3.42 28.26 -25.37
CA ARG A 227 4.75 28.57 -25.91
C ARG A 227 5.81 28.31 -24.85
N PRO A 228 6.80 27.42 -25.09
CA PRO A 228 7.86 27.15 -24.14
C PRO A 228 8.56 28.42 -23.67
N GLN A 229 8.81 28.52 -22.37
CA GLN A 229 9.61 29.60 -21.76
C GLN A 229 10.93 29.04 -21.24
N GLN A 230 11.94 29.89 -21.11
CA GLN A 230 13.18 29.51 -20.45
C GLN A 230 12.99 29.45 -18.94
N TRP A 231 13.45 28.37 -18.32
CA TRP A 231 13.42 28.16 -16.87
C TRP A 231 14.71 28.72 -16.25
N PHE A 232 14.72 30.02 -15.96
CA PHE A 232 15.80 30.65 -15.20
C PHE A 232 15.46 30.59 -13.72
N SER A 233 15.88 29.51 -13.06
CA SER A 233 15.65 29.33 -11.63
C SER A 233 16.87 29.71 -10.79
N SER A 234 16.63 30.32 -9.63
CA SER A 234 17.57 30.21 -8.51
C SER A 234 17.24 28.95 -7.73
N SER A 235 18.26 28.23 -7.29
CA SER A 235 18.09 26.99 -6.54
C SER A 235 18.48 27.18 -5.09
N ASP A 236 17.71 26.60 -4.19
CA ASP A 236 18.03 26.57 -2.77
C ASP A 236 17.96 25.14 -2.26
N ALA A 237 19.05 24.69 -1.65
CA ALA A 237 19.21 23.35 -1.13
C ALA A 237 19.51 23.49 0.36
N GLN A 238 18.49 23.24 1.19
CA GLN A 238 18.59 23.30 2.65
C GLN A 238 18.04 22.01 3.25
N HIS A 239 18.73 21.44 4.22
CA HIS A 239 18.32 20.29 5.05
C HIS A 239 17.21 19.39 4.46
N MET A 240 17.58 18.38 3.66
CA MET A 240 16.64 17.39 3.07
C MET A 240 15.60 17.98 2.08
N MET A 241 15.74 19.24 1.70
CA MET A 241 14.88 19.92 0.75
C MET A 241 15.71 20.55 -0.39
N VAL A 242 15.17 20.53 -1.61
CA VAL A 242 15.66 21.34 -2.73
C VAL A 242 14.48 22.06 -3.37
N SER A 243 14.67 23.30 -3.76
CA SER A 243 13.67 24.11 -4.45
C SER A 243 14.28 24.87 -5.62
N GLU A 244 13.47 25.14 -6.64
CA GLU A 244 13.82 25.98 -7.78
C GLU A 244 12.82 27.12 -7.85
N ARG A 245 13.29 28.37 -7.86
CA ARG A 245 12.43 29.57 -7.93
C ARG A 245 12.60 30.27 -9.27
N ALA A 246 11.52 30.40 -10.03
CA ALA A 246 11.51 31.13 -11.29
C ALA A 246 10.33 32.10 -11.35
N CYS A 247 10.59 33.32 -11.80
CA CYS A 247 9.58 34.38 -11.88
C CYS A 247 9.19 34.68 -13.32
N PHE A 248 7.88 34.77 -13.57
CA PHE A 248 7.31 35.02 -14.88
C PHE A 248 6.40 36.25 -14.83
N GLN A 249 6.52 37.13 -15.81
CA GLN A 249 5.55 38.21 -16.03
C GLN A 249 4.38 37.64 -16.82
N VAL A 250 3.19 37.65 -16.24
CA VAL A 250 2.00 37.05 -16.83
C VAL A 250 0.92 38.11 -16.96
N SER A 251 0.44 38.32 -18.19
CA SER A 251 -0.67 39.22 -18.47
C SER A 251 -2.01 38.59 -18.07
N GLU A 252 -2.98 39.44 -17.75
CA GLU A 252 -4.37 39.04 -17.53
C GLU A 252 -4.86 38.15 -18.68
N GLY A 253 -5.52 37.04 -18.34
CA GLY A 253 -6.04 36.06 -19.29
C GLY A 253 -4.98 35.17 -19.96
N SER A 254 -3.69 35.38 -19.71
CA SER A 254 -2.63 34.46 -20.16
C SER A 254 -2.40 33.34 -19.15
N THR A 255 -2.19 32.13 -19.65
CA THR A 255 -1.99 30.93 -18.82
C THR A 255 -0.52 30.55 -18.77
N LEU A 256 0.04 30.54 -17.57
CA LEU A 256 1.36 29.97 -17.26
C LEU A 256 1.17 28.51 -16.84
N THR A 257 1.86 27.59 -17.49
CA THR A 257 1.78 26.15 -17.19
C THR A 257 3.16 25.60 -16.84
N LEU A 258 3.27 25.01 -15.65
CA LEU A 258 4.42 24.25 -15.18
C LEU A 258 4.15 22.75 -15.38
N GLU A 259 5.04 22.06 -16.07
CA GLU A 259 5.08 20.60 -16.07
C GLU A 259 6.24 20.13 -15.19
N LYS A 260 5.92 19.37 -14.15
CA LYS A 260 6.89 18.82 -13.20
C LYS A 260 6.92 17.31 -13.33
N PHE A 261 8.12 16.77 -13.54
CA PHE A 261 8.38 15.33 -13.61
C PHE A 261 9.27 14.95 -12.44
N ALA A 262 8.81 14.05 -11.58
CA ALA A 262 9.57 13.56 -10.44
C ALA A 262 9.85 12.06 -10.61
N ALA A 263 11.12 11.67 -10.51
CA ALA A 263 11.53 10.27 -10.45
C ALA A 263 11.92 9.91 -9.02
N VAL A 264 11.31 8.86 -8.47
CA VAL A 264 11.46 8.41 -7.09
C VAL A 264 12.07 7.00 -7.07
N LEU A 265 13.36 6.91 -6.80
CA LEU A 265 14.10 5.64 -6.83
C LEU A 265 14.50 5.22 -5.42
N SER A 266 14.46 3.91 -5.18
CA SER A 266 14.84 3.30 -3.91
C SER A 266 15.99 2.30 -4.06
N SER A 267 16.81 2.16 -3.01
CA SER A 267 17.82 1.11 -2.88
C SER A 267 17.22 -0.30 -2.83
N MET A 268 15.89 -0.41 -2.70
CA MET A 268 15.16 -1.65 -2.93
C MET A 268 15.26 -2.13 -4.38
N ASN A 269 15.34 -1.23 -5.34
CA ASN A 269 15.25 -1.54 -6.78
C ASN A 269 16.55 -1.24 -7.53
N HIS A 270 17.39 -0.38 -6.97
CA HIS A 270 18.63 0.05 -7.59
C HIS A 270 19.80 -0.02 -6.61
N ASP A 271 21.01 -0.08 -7.16
CA ASP A 271 22.23 0.12 -6.39
C ASP A 271 22.23 1.52 -5.77
N ALA A 272 22.40 1.59 -4.44
CA ALA A 272 22.41 2.83 -3.67
C ALA A 272 23.41 3.86 -4.22
N ALA A 273 24.57 3.41 -4.70
CA ALA A 273 25.60 4.30 -5.25
C ALA A 273 25.21 4.97 -6.59
N LYS A 274 24.15 4.49 -7.25
CA LYS A 274 23.70 4.96 -8.56
C LYS A 274 22.36 5.69 -8.50
N LEU A 275 21.74 5.81 -7.33
CA LEU A 275 20.40 6.36 -7.17
C LEU A 275 20.27 7.78 -7.73
N ASP A 276 21.14 8.69 -7.32
CA ASP A 276 21.06 10.11 -7.70
C ASP A 276 21.17 10.33 -9.22
N GLY A 277 22.12 9.63 -9.85
CA GLY A 277 22.33 9.69 -11.29
C GLY A 277 21.15 9.12 -12.07
N LYS A 278 20.63 7.96 -11.65
CA LYS A 278 19.47 7.33 -12.30
C LYS A 278 18.18 8.12 -12.12
N ALA A 279 17.93 8.67 -10.93
CA ALA A 279 16.75 9.50 -10.68
C ALA A 279 16.79 10.76 -11.57
N THR A 280 17.96 11.43 -11.63
CA THR A 280 18.20 12.57 -12.52
C THR A 280 17.95 12.22 -13.99
N GLU A 281 18.52 11.11 -14.47
CA GLU A 281 18.36 10.66 -15.85
C GLU A 281 16.89 10.38 -16.19
N MET A 282 16.17 9.69 -15.30
CA MET A 282 14.77 9.30 -15.50
C MET A 282 13.83 10.50 -15.49
N ALA A 283 14.00 11.45 -14.55
CA ALA A 283 13.21 12.68 -14.50
C ALA A 283 13.42 13.51 -15.78
N ARG A 284 14.68 13.64 -16.22
CA ARG A 284 15.04 14.38 -17.45
C ARG A 284 14.51 13.70 -18.71
N ALA A 285 14.58 12.37 -18.79
CA ALA A 285 14.08 11.62 -19.93
C ALA A 285 12.57 11.80 -20.10
N ASN A 286 11.81 11.77 -19.00
CA ASN A 286 10.37 12.02 -19.00
C ASN A 286 10.03 13.47 -19.34
N ALA A 287 10.76 14.44 -18.80
CA ALA A 287 10.57 15.85 -19.15
C ALA A 287 10.83 16.13 -20.65
N LYS A 288 11.79 15.42 -21.26
CA LYS A 288 12.05 15.51 -22.70
C LYS A 288 10.92 14.92 -23.56
N GLN A 289 10.21 13.91 -23.05
CA GLN A 289 9.03 13.34 -23.73
C GLN A 289 7.82 14.27 -23.61
N GLY A 290 7.69 15.00 -22.49
CA GLY A 290 6.60 15.94 -22.22
C GLY A 290 5.38 15.28 -21.58
N PHE A 291 4.54 16.09 -20.93
CA PHE A 291 3.46 15.58 -20.07
C PHE A 291 2.43 14.78 -20.85
N ASP A 292 2.06 15.25 -22.05
CA ASP A 292 1.07 14.59 -22.90
C ASP A 292 1.51 13.16 -23.29
N SER A 293 2.79 12.95 -23.60
CA SER A 293 3.33 11.62 -23.94
C SER A 293 3.26 10.66 -22.75
N VAL A 294 3.68 11.13 -21.57
CA VAL A 294 3.63 10.33 -20.32
C VAL A 294 2.17 10.01 -19.96
N ARG A 295 1.27 11.01 -20.05
CA ARG A 295 -0.16 10.83 -19.83
C ARG A 295 -0.75 9.80 -20.78
N ASP A 296 -0.51 9.92 -22.08
CA ASP A 296 -1.15 9.06 -23.06
C ASP A 296 -0.68 7.60 -22.93
N ALA A 297 0.60 7.37 -22.60
CA ALA A 297 1.12 6.05 -22.27
C ALA A 297 0.45 5.47 -21.01
N HIS A 298 0.31 6.28 -19.97
CA HIS A 298 -0.38 5.92 -18.72
C HIS A 298 -1.85 5.55 -18.94
N VAL A 299 -2.60 6.39 -19.67
CA VAL A 299 -4.02 6.14 -19.97
C VAL A 299 -4.20 4.88 -20.79
N LYS A 300 -3.33 4.63 -21.77
CA LYS A 300 -3.35 3.41 -22.56
C LYS A 300 -3.11 2.17 -21.69
N ALA A 301 -2.17 2.23 -20.75
CA ALA A 301 -1.92 1.13 -19.82
C ALA A 301 -3.10 0.89 -18.85
N TRP A 302 -3.83 1.94 -18.46
CA TRP A 302 -5.03 1.79 -17.64
C TRP A 302 -6.16 1.11 -18.39
N ALA A 303 -6.35 1.44 -19.67
CA ALA A 303 -7.32 0.77 -20.52
C ALA A 303 -7.10 -0.75 -20.55
N VAL A 304 -5.83 -1.20 -20.66
CA VAL A 304 -5.48 -2.62 -20.62
C VAL A 304 -5.84 -3.28 -19.28
N LYS A 305 -5.64 -2.60 -18.15
CA LYS A 305 -6.06 -3.13 -16.84
C LYS A 305 -7.57 -3.32 -16.76
N TRP A 306 -8.35 -2.37 -17.29
CA TRP A 306 -9.81 -2.44 -17.25
C TRP A 306 -10.39 -3.56 -18.13
N GLU A 307 -9.67 -4.02 -19.17
CA GLU A 307 -10.13 -5.12 -20.04
C GLU A 307 -10.41 -6.43 -19.28
N THR A 308 -9.68 -6.71 -18.19
CA THR A 308 -9.81 -7.97 -17.43
C THR A 308 -10.46 -7.80 -16.06
N SER A 309 -10.63 -6.56 -15.59
CA SER A 309 -11.15 -6.31 -14.25
C SER A 309 -12.45 -5.51 -14.18
N ASP A 310 -12.97 -4.93 -15.28
CA ASP A 310 -14.22 -4.15 -15.18
C ASP A 310 -15.44 -5.03 -14.84
N ILE A 311 -16.37 -4.46 -14.09
CA ILE A 311 -17.67 -5.05 -13.76
C ILE A 311 -18.74 -4.02 -14.14
N GLU A 312 -19.56 -4.37 -15.13
CA GLU A 312 -20.68 -3.54 -15.57
C GLU A 312 -21.94 -3.85 -14.75
N ILE A 313 -22.54 -2.82 -14.17
CA ILE A 313 -23.78 -2.87 -13.40
C ILE A 313 -24.80 -1.95 -14.07
N GLU A 314 -25.80 -2.53 -14.70
CA GLU A 314 -26.91 -1.80 -15.31
C GLU A 314 -27.98 -1.45 -14.28
N GLY A 315 -28.56 -0.25 -14.37
CA GLY A 315 -29.68 0.18 -13.53
C GLY A 315 -29.31 0.75 -12.16
N ASP A 316 -28.04 0.70 -11.75
CA ASP A 316 -27.55 1.30 -10.50
C ASP A 316 -26.19 1.99 -10.69
N ALA A 317 -26.23 3.31 -10.94
CA ALA A 317 -25.04 4.12 -11.17
C ALA A 317 -24.18 4.29 -9.90
N GLU A 318 -24.77 4.21 -8.70
CA GLU A 318 -24.01 4.31 -7.45
C GLU A 318 -23.22 3.03 -7.19
N ALA A 319 -23.85 1.87 -7.40
CA ALA A 319 -23.16 0.60 -7.36
C ALA A 319 -22.07 0.50 -8.44
N GLN A 320 -22.34 0.99 -9.66
CA GLN A 320 -21.35 1.02 -10.74
C GLN A 320 -20.13 1.89 -10.39
N GLN A 321 -20.34 3.07 -9.82
CA GLN A 321 -19.27 3.93 -9.32
C GLN A 321 -18.49 3.23 -8.20
N GLY A 322 -19.18 2.62 -7.24
CA GLY A 322 -18.58 1.95 -6.10
C GLY A 322 -17.71 0.75 -6.48
N ILE A 323 -18.17 -0.11 -7.39
CA ILE A 323 -17.40 -1.29 -7.80
C ILE A 323 -16.14 -0.90 -8.58
N ARG A 324 -16.23 0.08 -9.48
CA ARG A 324 -15.06 0.59 -10.21
C ARG A 324 -14.09 1.31 -9.28
N PHE A 325 -14.57 2.03 -8.27
CA PHE A 325 -13.72 2.62 -7.24
C PHE A 325 -12.89 1.58 -6.48
N ASN A 326 -13.52 0.48 -6.06
CA ASN A 326 -12.82 -0.61 -5.38
C ASN A 326 -11.75 -1.24 -6.27
N ILE A 327 -12.11 -1.55 -7.53
CA ILE A 327 -11.22 -2.21 -8.50
C ILE A 327 -10.04 -1.31 -8.89
N PHE A 328 -10.29 -0.01 -9.04
CA PHE A 328 -9.25 0.98 -9.27
C PHE A 328 -8.22 0.99 -8.14
N HIS A 329 -8.66 1.09 -6.89
CA HIS A 329 -7.74 1.10 -5.74
C HIS A 329 -7.00 -0.22 -5.53
N MET A 330 -7.62 -1.36 -5.82
CA MET A 330 -6.93 -2.66 -5.84
C MET A 330 -5.76 -2.63 -6.84
N ASN A 331 -6.04 -2.25 -8.09
CA ASN A 331 -5.04 -2.17 -9.16
C ASN A 331 -3.94 -1.12 -8.92
N GLN A 332 -4.22 -0.06 -8.16
CA GLN A 332 -3.22 0.96 -7.78
C GLN A 332 -2.34 0.55 -6.61
N THR A 333 -2.86 -0.29 -5.71
CA THR A 333 -2.13 -0.70 -4.51
C THR A 333 -1.15 -1.81 -4.82
N PHE A 334 -1.53 -2.76 -5.68
CA PHE A 334 -0.68 -3.89 -6.03
C PHE A 334 -0.86 -4.30 -7.50
N THR A 335 0.26 -4.39 -8.21
CA THR A 335 0.33 -4.83 -9.61
C THR A 335 0.91 -6.23 -9.75
N GLY A 336 1.52 -6.74 -8.68
CA GLY A 336 2.24 -8.01 -8.60
C GLY A 336 3.47 -8.15 -9.48
N VAL A 337 4.03 -7.02 -9.92
CA VAL A 337 5.33 -6.95 -10.63
C VAL A 337 6.51 -7.24 -9.68
N ASP A 338 6.36 -6.96 -8.38
CA ASP A 338 7.42 -7.15 -7.38
C ASP A 338 6.97 -8.14 -6.30
N ASP A 339 7.59 -9.32 -6.31
CA ASP A 339 7.26 -10.46 -5.44
C ASP A 339 7.76 -10.30 -3.98
N ARG A 340 8.35 -9.14 -3.67
CA ARG A 340 8.75 -8.73 -2.31
C ARG A 340 7.71 -7.82 -1.65
N LEU A 341 6.69 -7.40 -2.41
CA LEU A 341 5.64 -6.50 -1.93
C LEU A 341 4.36 -7.26 -1.59
N ASN A 342 3.49 -6.58 -0.85
CA ASN A 342 2.17 -7.08 -0.46
C ASN A 342 1.19 -5.90 -0.36
N ILE A 343 -0.02 -6.16 0.14
CA ILE A 343 -1.14 -5.21 0.16
C ILE A 343 -1.37 -4.75 1.59
N GLY A 344 -1.11 -3.47 1.84
CA GLY A 344 -1.43 -2.85 3.13
C GLY A 344 -2.93 -2.60 3.28
N PRO A 345 -3.52 -2.67 4.50
CA PRO A 345 -4.97 -2.46 4.72
C PRO A 345 -5.52 -1.11 4.22
N LYS A 346 -4.65 -0.10 4.08
CA LYS A 346 -4.99 1.22 3.52
C LYS A 346 -4.21 1.56 2.25
N GLY A 347 -3.55 0.58 1.63
CA GLY A 347 -2.65 0.79 0.50
C GLY A 347 -1.73 1.99 0.73
N PHE A 348 -1.71 2.92 -0.22
CA PHE A 348 -0.94 4.16 -0.15
C PHE A 348 -1.81 5.39 0.16
N THR A 349 -2.88 5.22 0.94
CA THR A 349 -3.86 6.30 1.18
C THR A 349 -3.81 6.86 2.60
N GLY A 350 -2.93 6.38 3.48
CA GLY A 350 -2.85 6.83 4.87
C GLY A 350 -1.97 5.94 5.75
N GLU A 351 -1.79 6.35 7.00
CA GLU A 351 -0.78 5.75 7.88
C GLU A 351 -1.32 4.64 8.80
N LYS A 352 -2.59 4.67 9.20
CA LYS A 352 -3.17 3.66 10.10
C LYS A 352 -2.99 2.25 9.52
N TYR A 353 -2.56 1.31 10.38
CA TYR A 353 -2.12 -0.07 10.06
C TYR A 353 -0.73 -0.18 9.42
N GLY A 354 0.00 0.94 9.32
CA GLY A 354 1.41 0.98 8.93
C GLY A 354 1.70 0.53 7.50
N GLY A 355 0.71 0.37 6.63
CA GLY A 355 0.91 -0.19 5.29
C GLY A 355 1.50 -1.61 5.27
N SER A 356 1.43 -2.32 6.40
CA SER A 356 2.01 -3.64 6.62
C SER A 356 1.14 -4.76 6.05
N THR A 357 1.69 -5.97 5.98
CA THR A 357 0.97 -7.17 5.53
C THR A 357 0.14 -7.79 6.66
N TYR A 358 -1.12 -8.13 6.36
CA TYR A 358 -2.09 -8.78 7.25
C TYR A 358 -2.69 -10.04 6.58
N TRP A 359 -3.57 -10.76 7.29
CA TRP A 359 -4.33 -11.90 6.75
C TRP A 359 -5.36 -11.48 5.68
N ASP A 360 -5.69 -10.18 5.60
CA ASP A 360 -6.53 -9.55 4.59
C ASP A 360 -6.15 -9.97 3.17
N THR A 361 -4.84 -10.08 2.90
CA THR A 361 -4.31 -10.43 1.58
C THR A 361 -4.84 -11.78 1.11
N GLU A 362 -4.65 -12.84 1.89
CA GLU A 362 -5.04 -14.18 1.49
C GLU A 362 -6.56 -14.40 1.59
N ALA A 363 -7.21 -13.77 2.58
CA ALA A 363 -8.64 -13.95 2.82
C ALA A 363 -9.53 -13.16 1.85
N TYR A 364 -9.15 -11.94 1.47
CA TYR A 364 -10.01 -11.01 0.72
C TYR A 364 -9.40 -10.54 -0.60
N CYS A 365 -8.11 -10.22 -0.65
CA CYS A 365 -7.49 -9.64 -1.85
C CYS A 365 -7.13 -10.71 -2.90
N LEU A 366 -6.60 -11.86 -2.48
CA LEU A 366 -6.14 -12.92 -3.37
C LEU A 366 -7.23 -13.39 -4.36
N PRO A 367 -8.51 -13.60 -3.96
CA PRO A 367 -9.58 -13.93 -4.90
C PRO A 367 -9.75 -12.94 -6.06
N PHE A 368 -9.57 -11.63 -5.80
CA PHE A 368 -9.64 -10.62 -6.85
C PHE A 368 -8.53 -10.83 -7.90
N TYR A 369 -7.29 -11.01 -7.47
CA TYR A 369 -6.16 -11.22 -8.39
C TYR A 369 -6.21 -12.55 -9.12
N LEU A 370 -6.72 -13.60 -8.47
CA LEU A 370 -6.98 -14.88 -9.14
C LEU A 370 -7.95 -14.71 -10.33
N ALA A 371 -9.01 -13.90 -10.15
CA ALA A 371 -10.04 -13.74 -11.15
C ALA A 371 -9.73 -12.70 -12.24
N THR A 372 -8.90 -11.69 -11.95
CA THR A 372 -8.76 -10.49 -12.81
C THR A 372 -7.35 -10.24 -13.35
N ALA A 373 -6.35 -10.96 -12.85
CA ALA A 373 -4.95 -10.77 -13.23
C ALA A 373 -4.33 -12.08 -13.76
N GLN A 374 -3.11 -11.98 -14.30
CA GLN A 374 -2.35 -13.17 -14.70
C GLN A 374 -2.02 -14.04 -13.47
N PRO A 375 -1.99 -15.38 -13.59
CA PRO A 375 -1.76 -16.29 -12.46
C PRO A 375 -0.51 -15.95 -11.65
N GLU A 376 0.55 -15.43 -12.28
CA GLU A 376 1.81 -15.06 -11.64
C GLU A 376 1.63 -14.01 -10.55
N VAL A 377 0.67 -13.08 -10.67
CA VAL A 377 0.50 -12.03 -9.65
C VAL A 377 -0.12 -12.61 -8.36
N ALA A 378 -1.06 -13.56 -8.49
CA ALA A 378 -1.56 -14.31 -7.35
C ALA A 378 -0.48 -15.25 -6.76
N LYS A 379 0.32 -15.89 -7.62
CA LYS A 379 1.46 -16.71 -7.20
C LYS A 379 2.47 -15.91 -6.38
N ASN A 380 2.77 -14.68 -6.77
CA ASN A 380 3.69 -13.79 -6.06
C ASN A 380 3.23 -13.48 -4.63
N LEU A 381 1.92 -13.33 -4.39
CA LEU A 381 1.38 -13.18 -3.03
C LEU A 381 1.60 -14.44 -2.19
N CYS A 382 1.42 -15.64 -2.78
CA CYS A 382 1.69 -16.89 -2.08
C CYS A 382 3.20 -17.11 -1.84
N LEU A 383 4.06 -16.75 -2.81
CA LEU A 383 5.52 -16.80 -2.68
C LEU A 383 6.06 -15.83 -1.63
N TYR A 384 5.43 -14.66 -1.47
CA TYR A 384 5.77 -13.71 -0.40
C TYR A 384 5.71 -14.39 0.98
N ARG A 385 4.65 -15.17 1.26
CA ARG A 385 4.53 -15.92 2.52
C ARG A 385 5.54 -17.06 2.64
N TYR A 386 5.82 -17.76 1.55
CA TYR A 386 6.84 -18.81 1.56
C TYR A 386 8.24 -18.25 1.88
N LYS A 387 8.62 -17.10 1.29
CA LYS A 387 9.91 -16.43 1.57
C LYS A 387 10.06 -15.97 3.02
N GLN A 388 8.95 -15.87 3.76
CA GLN A 388 8.91 -15.50 5.18
C GLN A 388 8.70 -16.70 6.12
N LEU A 389 8.71 -17.93 5.60
CA LEU A 389 8.41 -19.13 6.39
C LEU A 389 9.37 -19.30 7.57
N ASP A 390 10.67 -19.08 7.38
CA ASP A 390 11.66 -19.19 8.46
C ASP A 390 11.38 -18.21 9.60
N LYS A 391 10.94 -16.99 9.28
CA LYS A 391 10.52 -15.99 10.27
C LYS A 391 9.23 -16.38 10.99
N ALA A 392 8.27 -16.99 10.29
CA ALA A 392 7.08 -17.54 10.93
C ALA A 392 7.43 -18.69 11.90
N ILE A 393 8.45 -19.50 11.59
CA ILE A 393 8.98 -20.52 12.50
C ILE A 393 9.65 -19.88 13.71
N GLU A 394 10.47 -18.84 13.52
CA GLU A 394 11.08 -18.08 14.63
C GLU A 394 10.00 -17.46 15.55
N ASN A 395 8.92 -16.92 14.99
CA ASN A 395 7.80 -16.38 15.78
C ASN A 395 7.15 -17.46 16.66
N ALA A 396 6.93 -18.65 16.11
CA ALA A 396 6.38 -19.77 16.88
C ALA A 396 7.35 -20.22 18.00
N GLN A 397 8.65 -20.26 17.73
CA GLN A 397 9.67 -20.61 18.72
C GLN A 397 9.70 -19.66 19.91
N LYS A 398 9.51 -18.35 19.69
CA LYS A 398 9.41 -17.35 20.76
C LYS A 398 8.26 -17.64 21.73
N LEU A 399 7.22 -18.36 21.28
CA LEU A 399 6.06 -18.76 22.07
C LEU A 399 6.13 -20.23 22.56
N GLY A 400 7.27 -20.90 22.37
CA GLY A 400 7.51 -22.25 22.87
C GLY A 400 7.12 -23.39 21.91
N PHE A 401 6.67 -23.07 20.69
CA PHE A 401 6.44 -24.08 19.65
C PHE A 401 7.77 -24.52 19.02
N ASN A 402 7.87 -25.77 18.57
CA ASN A 402 9.11 -26.34 18.09
C ASN A 402 8.90 -27.20 16.83
N SER A 403 9.93 -27.94 16.43
CA SER A 403 9.85 -28.93 15.34
C SER A 403 9.39 -28.35 13.99
N GLY A 404 9.74 -27.09 13.70
CA GLY A 404 9.37 -26.42 12.44
C GLY A 404 7.91 -25.98 12.37
N ALA A 405 7.21 -25.84 13.50
CA ALA A 405 5.92 -25.16 13.55
C ALA A 405 6.06 -23.70 13.13
N ALA A 406 5.20 -23.23 12.23
CA ALA A 406 5.14 -21.84 11.80
C ALA A 406 3.91 -21.13 12.36
N LEU A 407 4.13 -19.97 12.98
CA LEU A 407 3.08 -19.01 13.31
C LEU A 407 3.36 -17.75 12.50
N TYR A 408 2.60 -17.57 11.43
CA TYR A 408 2.67 -16.34 10.67
C TYR A 408 2.20 -15.16 11.53
N PRO A 409 2.82 -13.98 11.36
CA PRO A 409 2.49 -12.80 12.15
C PRO A 409 1.12 -12.23 11.78
N MET A 410 0.49 -11.53 12.71
CA MET A 410 -0.69 -10.70 12.41
C MET A 410 -0.28 -9.51 11.54
N VAL A 411 0.84 -8.87 11.87
CA VAL A 411 1.34 -7.68 11.16
C VAL A 411 2.80 -7.88 10.79
N THR A 412 3.16 -7.67 9.52
CA THR A 412 4.57 -7.79 9.12
C THR A 412 4.98 -7.06 7.86
N MET A 413 6.29 -6.80 7.73
CA MET A 413 6.96 -6.41 6.48
C MET A 413 7.94 -7.48 5.98
N ASN A 414 8.55 -8.24 6.90
CA ASN A 414 9.67 -9.13 6.63
C ASN A 414 9.47 -10.56 7.19
N GLY A 415 8.30 -10.85 7.75
CA GLY A 415 7.95 -12.12 8.40
C GLY A 415 7.99 -12.08 9.92
N GLU A 416 8.64 -11.10 10.54
CA GLU A 416 8.59 -10.91 12.00
C GLU A 416 7.26 -10.29 12.41
N GLU A 417 6.74 -10.71 13.57
CA GLU A 417 5.56 -10.09 14.17
C GLU A 417 5.83 -8.62 14.53
N CYS A 418 4.84 -7.77 14.31
CA CYS A 418 4.89 -6.34 14.61
C CYS A 418 3.73 -5.90 15.50
N HIS A 419 2.67 -6.70 15.66
CA HIS A 419 1.53 -6.36 16.49
C HIS A 419 1.83 -6.45 17.99
N ASN A 420 1.26 -5.56 18.80
CA ASN A 420 1.64 -5.35 20.20
C ASN A 420 0.46 -5.39 21.21
N GLU A 421 -0.63 -6.10 20.88
CA GLU A 421 -1.75 -6.38 21.78
C GLU A 421 -1.92 -7.90 21.90
N TRP A 422 -1.82 -8.45 23.11
CA TRP A 422 -1.66 -9.90 23.34
C TRP A 422 -2.84 -10.72 22.82
N GLU A 423 -4.06 -10.16 22.92
CA GLU A 423 -5.31 -10.72 22.43
C GLU A 423 -5.34 -10.92 20.91
N ILE A 424 -4.47 -10.23 20.18
CA ILE A 424 -4.34 -10.33 18.72
C ILE A 424 -3.02 -11.02 18.35
N THR A 425 -1.91 -10.49 18.88
CA THR A 425 -0.55 -10.94 18.60
C THR A 425 -0.38 -12.43 18.87
N PHE A 426 -0.91 -12.94 19.99
CA PHE A 426 -0.73 -14.33 20.38
C PHE A 426 -1.96 -15.21 20.14
N GLU A 427 -3.14 -14.61 20.08
CA GLU A 427 -4.41 -15.37 20.18
C GLU A 427 -5.23 -15.34 18.89
N GLU A 428 -5.04 -14.35 18.00
CA GLU A 428 -5.73 -14.29 16.70
C GLU A 428 -5.07 -15.19 15.63
N ILE A 429 -4.90 -16.46 15.99
CA ILE A 429 -4.08 -17.42 15.27
C ILE A 429 -4.75 -17.99 14.01
N HIS A 430 -6.03 -17.67 13.78
CA HIS A 430 -6.77 -18.08 12.58
C HIS A 430 -6.13 -17.53 11.28
N ARG A 431 -5.32 -16.48 11.36
CA ARG A 431 -4.47 -15.99 10.26
C ARG A 431 -3.60 -17.06 9.60
N ASN A 432 -3.12 -18.06 10.36
CA ASN A 432 -2.40 -19.20 9.78
C ASN A 432 -3.29 -19.99 8.80
N ALA A 433 -4.59 -20.10 9.09
CA ALA A 433 -5.52 -20.74 8.20
C ALA A 433 -5.79 -19.92 6.93
N ALA A 434 -5.83 -18.59 7.02
CA ALA A 434 -5.96 -17.74 5.84
C ALA A 434 -4.83 -18.00 4.84
N ILE A 435 -3.59 -18.15 5.33
CA ILE A 435 -2.42 -18.45 4.51
C ILE A 435 -2.47 -19.85 3.89
N ALA A 436 -2.82 -20.87 4.69
CA ALA A 436 -3.02 -22.23 4.17
C ALA A 436 -4.14 -22.28 3.12
N TYR A 437 -5.24 -21.56 3.36
CA TYR A 437 -6.34 -21.44 2.41
C TYR A 437 -5.94 -20.66 1.16
N GLY A 438 -5.04 -19.67 1.26
CA GLY A 438 -4.46 -18.97 0.12
C GLY A 438 -3.72 -19.92 -0.82
N VAL A 439 -2.89 -20.83 -0.28
CA VAL A 439 -2.22 -21.89 -1.06
C VAL A 439 -3.24 -22.78 -1.77
N PHE A 440 -4.25 -23.27 -1.04
CA PHE A 440 -5.33 -24.07 -1.62
C PHE A 440 -6.08 -23.33 -2.73
N ASN A 441 -6.47 -22.08 -2.48
CA ASN A 441 -7.30 -21.31 -3.38
C ASN A 441 -6.54 -20.99 -4.68
N TYR A 442 -5.25 -20.67 -4.58
CA TYR A 442 -4.38 -20.52 -5.74
C TYR A 442 -4.35 -21.79 -6.59
N ILE A 443 -3.97 -22.93 -6.00
CA ILE A 443 -3.87 -24.20 -6.74
C ILE A 443 -5.23 -24.61 -7.33
N ARG A 444 -6.31 -24.48 -6.56
CA ARG A 444 -7.67 -24.81 -7.01
C ARG A 444 -8.07 -23.97 -8.22
N HIS A 445 -7.73 -22.69 -8.24
CA HIS A 445 -8.13 -21.77 -9.30
C HIS A 445 -7.25 -21.91 -10.55
N THR A 446 -5.92 -21.98 -10.39
CA THR A 446 -4.96 -21.95 -11.51
C THR A 446 -4.58 -23.34 -12.02
N GLN A 447 -4.81 -24.39 -11.22
CA GLN A 447 -4.29 -25.74 -11.45
C GLN A 447 -2.75 -25.81 -11.53
N ASP A 448 -2.03 -24.79 -11.02
CA ASP A 448 -0.58 -24.80 -10.90
C ASP A 448 -0.16 -25.67 -9.71
N TRP A 449 -0.23 -26.99 -9.89
CA TRP A 449 0.21 -27.96 -8.90
C TRP A 449 1.74 -27.99 -8.73
N ALA A 450 2.51 -27.42 -9.66
CA ALA A 450 3.97 -27.32 -9.52
C ALA A 450 4.34 -26.40 -8.35
N TYR A 451 3.55 -25.34 -8.10
CA TYR A 451 3.70 -24.48 -6.93
C TYR A 451 3.68 -25.25 -5.60
N LEU A 452 2.92 -26.35 -5.52
CA LEU A 452 2.86 -27.17 -4.31
C LEU A 452 4.22 -27.75 -3.95
N ALA A 453 4.98 -28.25 -4.94
CA ALA A 453 6.32 -28.79 -4.77
C ALA A 453 7.38 -27.67 -4.59
N GLU A 454 7.19 -26.54 -5.27
CA GLU A 454 8.08 -25.39 -5.22
C GLU A 454 8.11 -24.73 -3.83
N ALA A 455 6.93 -24.55 -3.23
CA ALA A 455 6.76 -23.74 -2.02
C ALA A 455 5.55 -24.14 -1.15
N GLY A 456 4.39 -24.39 -1.77
CA GLY A 456 3.12 -24.51 -1.05
C GLY A 456 3.10 -25.60 0.03
N PHE A 457 3.70 -26.76 -0.23
CA PHE A 457 3.68 -27.88 0.71
C PHE A 457 4.53 -27.60 1.97
N GLU A 458 5.65 -26.89 1.85
CA GLU A 458 6.47 -26.52 3.02
C GLU A 458 5.69 -25.58 3.96
N VAL A 459 4.93 -24.63 3.40
CA VAL A 459 4.05 -23.73 4.16
C VAL A 459 2.95 -24.50 4.88
N LEU A 460 2.22 -25.36 4.15
CA LEU A 460 1.15 -26.19 4.70
C LEU A 460 1.65 -27.11 5.83
N LEU A 461 2.80 -27.77 5.61
CA LEU A 461 3.46 -28.62 6.60
C LEU A 461 3.78 -27.87 7.89
N ALA A 462 4.42 -26.70 7.79
CA ALA A 462 4.82 -25.93 8.96
C ALA A 462 3.61 -25.38 9.74
N ILE A 463 2.53 -24.99 9.05
CA ILE A 463 1.28 -24.56 9.70
C ILE A 463 0.58 -25.74 10.38
N SER A 464 0.52 -26.92 9.74
CA SER A 464 -0.04 -28.14 10.36
C SER A 464 0.72 -28.54 11.63
N ARG A 465 2.05 -28.39 11.64
CA ARG A 465 2.88 -28.61 12.84
C ARG A 465 2.54 -27.64 13.97
N PHE A 466 2.25 -26.38 13.65
CA PHE A 466 1.76 -25.42 14.64
C PHE A 466 0.41 -25.84 15.21
N TRP A 467 -0.57 -26.17 14.37
CA TRP A 467 -1.89 -26.60 14.82
C TRP A 467 -1.82 -27.84 15.71
N ALA A 468 -1.00 -28.82 15.36
CA ALA A 468 -0.83 -30.03 16.13
C ALA A 468 -0.25 -29.81 17.55
N GLN A 469 0.53 -28.74 17.73
CA GLN A 469 1.10 -28.35 19.03
C GLN A 469 0.20 -27.38 19.82
N ARG A 470 -0.69 -26.65 19.13
CA ARG A 470 -1.54 -25.62 19.73
C ARG A 470 -2.80 -26.16 20.43
N VAL A 471 -3.24 -27.36 20.02
CA VAL A 471 -4.44 -28.01 20.56
C VAL A 471 -4.14 -28.80 21.84
N ASN A 472 -5.14 -28.95 22.71
CA ASN A 472 -5.03 -29.67 23.97
C ASN A 472 -6.04 -30.82 24.03
N TRP A 473 -5.67 -31.98 24.56
CA TRP A 473 -6.64 -33.05 24.80
C TRP A 473 -7.46 -32.75 26.07
N SER A 474 -8.77 -32.63 25.95
CA SER A 474 -9.69 -32.53 27.08
C SER A 474 -10.18 -33.91 27.51
N ILE A 475 -9.87 -34.30 28.75
CA ILE A 475 -10.36 -35.56 29.34
C ILE A 475 -11.88 -35.56 29.47
N GLU A 476 -12.45 -34.40 29.82
CA GLU A 476 -13.89 -34.23 30.03
C GLU A 476 -14.66 -34.34 28.71
N LYS A 477 -14.23 -33.62 27.68
CA LYS A 477 -14.87 -33.65 26.35
C LYS A 477 -14.48 -34.87 25.52
N LYS A 478 -13.43 -35.59 25.92
CA LYS A 478 -12.79 -36.67 25.15
C LYS A 478 -12.49 -36.23 23.71
N ALA A 479 -11.99 -35.00 23.59
CA ALA A 479 -11.77 -34.31 22.32
C ALA A 479 -10.57 -33.36 22.43
N TYR A 480 -9.95 -33.04 21.30
CA TYR A 480 -9.03 -31.92 21.20
C TYR A 480 -9.80 -30.61 21.28
N VAL A 481 -9.32 -29.70 22.11
CA VAL A 481 -9.85 -28.36 22.33
C VAL A 481 -8.78 -27.33 22.04
N MET A 482 -9.19 -26.09 21.74
CA MET A 482 -8.28 -24.97 21.57
C MET A 482 -8.70 -23.85 22.51
N LEU A 483 -7.84 -23.52 23.46
CA LEU A 483 -8.13 -22.56 24.53
C LEU A 483 -7.41 -21.23 24.29
N GLY A 484 -8.00 -20.12 24.72
CA GLY A 484 -7.39 -18.79 24.68
C GLY A 484 -7.06 -18.33 23.28
N VAL A 485 -8.10 -18.12 22.47
CA VAL A 485 -7.99 -17.65 21.09
C VAL A 485 -8.85 -16.41 20.87
N THR A 486 -8.53 -15.68 19.81
CA THR A 486 -9.37 -14.64 19.22
C THR A 486 -9.73 -15.12 17.81
N GLY A 487 -11.02 -15.15 17.49
CA GLY A 487 -11.50 -15.49 16.16
C GLY A 487 -11.48 -14.28 15.22
N PRO A 488 -11.99 -14.41 13.99
CA PRO A 488 -12.18 -13.27 13.09
C PRO A 488 -13.05 -12.14 13.66
N ASN A 489 -13.92 -12.44 14.63
CA ASN A 489 -14.64 -11.44 15.40
C ASN A 489 -13.79 -11.00 16.60
N GLU A 490 -13.02 -9.93 16.41
CA GLU A 490 -12.11 -9.35 17.40
C GLU A 490 -12.83 -8.75 18.63
N TYR A 491 -14.17 -8.73 18.69
CA TYR A 491 -14.89 -8.34 19.90
C TYR A 491 -14.93 -9.46 20.96
N GLU A 492 -14.58 -10.68 20.59
CA GLU A 492 -14.51 -11.84 21.48
C GLU A 492 -13.05 -12.29 21.64
N ASN A 493 -12.47 -12.01 22.80
CA ASN A 493 -11.04 -12.19 23.06
C ASN A 493 -10.81 -13.25 24.15
N ASN A 494 -9.72 -14.01 24.05
CA ASN A 494 -9.37 -15.08 24.99
C ASN A 494 -10.47 -16.13 25.18
N ILE A 495 -11.21 -16.41 24.11
CA ILE A 495 -12.33 -17.35 24.11
C ILE A 495 -11.84 -18.79 23.86
N ASN A 496 -12.74 -19.76 23.95
CA ASN A 496 -12.37 -21.17 23.92
C ASN A 496 -13.16 -21.95 22.86
N ASN A 497 -12.42 -22.58 21.96
CA ASN A 497 -12.90 -23.40 20.85
C ASN A 497 -13.65 -22.61 19.80
N ASN A 498 -13.08 -21.48 19.37
CA ASN A 498 -13.65 -20.71 18.28
C ASN A 498 -13.88 -21.63 17.09
N TRP A 499 -15.15 -21.77 16.69
CA TRP A 499 -15.52 -22.80 15.73
C TRP A 499 -14.75 -22.66 14.41
N TYR A 500 -14.57 -21.41 13.94
CA TYR A 500 -13.80 -21.12 12.73
C TYR A 500 -12.34 -21.57 12.89
N THR A 501 -11.67 -21.15 13.97
CA THR A 501 -10.27 -21.54 14.24
C THR A 501 -10.12 -23.06 14.36
N ASN A 502 -11.00 -23.74 15.09
CA ASN A 502 -10.96 -25.20 15.22
C ASN A 502 -11.19 -25.91 13.88
N ARG A 503 -12.19 -25.49 13.10
CA ARG A 503 -12.50 -26.09 11.80
C ARG A 503 -11.34 -25.92 10.84
N MET A 504 -10.79 -24.73 10.78
CA MET A 504 -9.70 -24.40 9.87
C MET A 504 -8.37 -25.04 10.27
N ALA A 505 -8.11 -25.26 11.56
CA ALA A 505 -6.96 -26.02 12.03
C ALA A 505 -7.02 -27.47 11.51
N SER A 506 -8.16 -28.16 11.68
CA SER A 506 -8.34 -29.51 11.14
C SER A 506 -8.31 -29.52 9.62
N TRP A 507 -8.99 -28.58 8.96
CA TRP A 507 -8.98 -28.44 7.50
C TRP A 507 -7.57 -28.31 6.94
N THR A 508 -6.71 -27.52 7.61
CA THR A 508 -5.32 -27.36 7.18
C THR A 508 -4.58 -28.68 7.23
N MET A 509 -4.72 -29.46 8.32
CA MET A 509 -4.10 -30.79 8.42
C MET A 509 -4.68 -31.79 7.39
N GLU A 510 -6.00 -31.78 7.17
CA GLU A 510 -6.66 -32.57 6.12
C GLU A 510 -6.03 -32.28 4.75
N TYR A 511 -5.92 -31.00 4.39
CA TYR A 511 -5.39 -30.58 3.10
C TYR A 511 -3.88 -30.82 2.97
N THR A 512 -3.10 -30.69 4.05
CA THR A 512 -1.68 -31.05 4.05
C THR A 512 -1.48 -32.55 3.76
N LEU A 513 -2.33 -33.43 4.30
CA LEU A 513 -2.27 -34.86 4.01
C LEU A 513 -2.64 -35.16 2.55
N GLU A 514 -3.67 -34.50 2.03
CA GLU A 514 -4.04 -34.60 0.60
C GLU A 514 -2.89 -34.14 -0.31
N ALA A 515 -2.30 -32.97 -0.01
CA ALA A 515 -1.16 -32.42 -0.74
C ALA A 515 0.05 -33.36 -0.71
N TYR A 516 0.36 -33.98 0.43
CA TYR A 516 1.41 -34.99 0.54
C TYR A 516 1.14 -36.18 -0.39
N HIS A 517 -0.09 -36.70 -0.40
CA HIS A 517 -0.45 -37.83 -1.25
C HIS A 517 -0.35 -37.48 -2.73
N TRP A 518 -0.77 -36.27 -3.12
CA TRP A 518 -0.60 -35.77 -4.47
C TRP A 518 0.88 -35.71 -4.86
N LEU A 519 1.75 -35.13 -4.03
CA LEU A 519 3.20 -35.07 -4.29
C LEU A 519 3.83 -36.46 -4.36
N LYS A 520 3.41 -37.40 -3.51
CA LYS A 520 3.91 -38.76 -3.53
C LYS A 520 3.61 -39.47 -4.86
N THR A 521 2.44 -39.21 -5.44
CA THR A 521 2.03 -39.81 -6.71
C THR A 521 2.63 -39.09 -7.92
N ASN A 522 2.77 -37.76 -7.86
CA ASN A 522 3.06 -36.94 -9.05
C ASN A 522 4.47 -36.30 -9.06
N SER A 523 5.10 -36.11 -7.89
CA SER A 523 6.35 -35.35 -7.72
C SER A 523 7.26 -35.99 -6.66
N GLY A 524 7.53 -37.30 -6.78
CA GLY A 524 8.26 -38.07 -5.77
C GLY A 524 9.66 -37.57 -5.43
N GLU A 525 10.42 -37.09 -6.42
CA GLU A 525 11.77 -36.53 -6.21
C GLU A 525 11.73 -35.25 -5.37
N GLU A 526 10.82 -34.33 -5.69
CA GLU A 526 10.60 -33.12 -4.90
C GLU A 526 10.13 -33.43 -3.49
N LEU A 527 9.27 -34.44 -3.33
CA LEU A 527 8.83 -34.88 -2.00
C LEU A 527 9.99 -35.40 -1.15
N VAL A 528 10.95 -36.12 -1.74
CA VAL A 528 12.17 -36.57 -1.04
C VAL A 528 12.97 -35.35 -0.57
N ARG A 529 13.21 -34.37 -1.46
CA ARG A 529 13.91 -33.13 -1.11
C ARG A 529 13.24 -32.40 0.05
N ILE A 530 11.92 -32.23 0.00
CA ILE A 530 11.16 -31.55 1.05
C ILE A 530 11.21 -32.35 2.37
N THR A 531 11.06 -33.67 2.29
CA THR A 531 11.11 -34.56 3.47
C THR A 531 12.46 -34.46 4.18
N GLU A 532 13.57 -34.45 3.44
CA GLU A 532 14.92 -34.30 3.97
C GLU A 532 15.13 -32.91 4.58
N LYS A 533 14.75 -31.84 3.86
CA LYS A 533 14.87 -30.45 4.33
C LYS A 533 14.10 -30.23 5.63
N THR A 534 12.87 -30.71 5.69
CA THR A 534 11.93 -30.43 6.80
C THR A 534 11.95 -31.49 7.90
N LYS A 535 12.76 -32.55 7.71
CA LYS A 535 12.84 -33.73 8.59
C LYS A 535 11.46 -34.34 8.87
N LEU A 536 10.61 -34.40 7.84
CA LEU A 536 9.23 -34.86 7.95
C LEU A 536 9.15 -36.32 8.39
N ASN A 537 8.57 -36.56 9.57
CA ASN A 537 8.28 -37.90 10.07
C ASN A 537 6.82 -38.25 9.77
N THR A 538 6.59 -38.75 8.55
CA THR A 538 5.24 -39.09 8.06
C THR A 538 4.50 -40.09 8.95
N ARG A 539 5.20 -40.99 9.64
CA ARG A 539 4.56 -41.99 10.51
C ARG A 539 3.93 -41.34 11.73
N ASP A 540 4.73 -40.62 12.50
CA ASP A 540 4.29 -40.11 13.80
C ASP A 540 3.47 -38.83 13.64
N GLU A 541 3.89 -37.92 12.74
CA GLU A 541 3.18 -36.67 12.50
C GLU A 541 1.79 -36.93 11.91
N PHE A 542 1.67 -37.76 10.87
CA PHE A 542 0.35 -37.97 10.23
C PHE A 542 -0.58 -38.80 11.10
N SER A 543 -0.06 -39.75 11.89
CA SER A 543 -0.88 -40.46 12.88
C SER A 543 -1.42 -39.49 13.93
N LYS A 544 -0.61 -38.54 14.39
CA LYS A 544 -1.04 -37.52 15.36
C LYS A 544 -2.07 -36.57 14.75
N TRP A 545 -1.84 -36.09 13.53
CA TRP A 545 -2.76 -35.18 12.86
C TRP A 545 -4.10 -35.84 12.57
N SER A 546 -4.09 -37.11 12.12
CA SER A 546 -5.33 -37.87 11.89
C SER A 546 -6.15 -38.03 13.19
N ASP A 547 -5.49 -38.33 14.32
CA ASP A 547 -6.15 -38.40 15.63
C ASP A 547 -6.72 -37.04 16.08
N ILE A 548 -6.05 -35.93 15.76
CA ILE A 548 -6.55 -34.59 16.03
C ILE A 548 -7.76 -34.26 15.16
N ILE A 549 -7.68 -34.53 13.85
CA ILE A 549 -8.77 -34.27 12.89
C ILE A 549 -10.04 -35.02 13.33
N GLU A 550 -9.92 -36.31 13.64
CA GLU A 550 -11.05 -37.16 14.04
C GLU A 550 -11.72 -36.70 15.34
N LYS A 551 -10.93 -36.16 16.28
CA LYS A 551 -11.38 -35.89 17.65
C LYS A 551 -11.38 -34.39 17.99
N MET A 552 -11.34 -33.51 17.00
CA MET A 552 -11.44 -32.07 17.24
C MET A 552 -12.85 -31.72 17.75
N TYR A 553 -12.91 -30.90 18.80
CA TYR A 553 -14.19 -30.40 19.31
C TYR A 553 -14.70 -29.25 18.43
N TYR A 554 -15.94 -29.41 17.93
CA TYR A 554 -16.66 -28.38 17.20
C TYR A 554 -17.91 -27.98 17.98
N PRO A 555 -17.97 -26.78 18.55
CA PRO A 555 -19.12 -26.39 19.34
C PRO A 555 -20.35 -26.16 18.45
N LYS A 556 -21.45 -26.86 18.77
CA LYS A 556 -22.72 -26.79 18.06
C LYS A 556 -23.87 -26.79 19.07
N SER A 557 -24.89 -25.98 18.83
CA SER A 557 -26.19 -26.14 19.48
C SER A 557 -27.06 -27.02 18.59
N GLU A 558 -27.37 -28.23 19.05
CA GLU A 558 -28.29 -29.13 18.34
C GLU A 558 -29.74 -28.63 18.40
N GLU A 559 -30.12 -27.93 19.48
CA GLU A 559 -31.46 -27.35 19.62
C GLU A 559 -31.73 -26.26 18.56
N LEU A 560 -30.71 -25.44 18.28
CA LEU A 560 -30.82 -24.32 17.35
C LEU A 560 -30.29 -24.64 15.94
N ASP A 561 -29.67 -25.82 15.77
CA ASP A 561 -28.93 -26.23 14.56
C ASP A 561 -27.91 -25.19 14.07
N VAL A 562 -27.11 -24.64 14.99
CA VAL A 562 -26.08 -23.64 14.68
C VAL A 562 -24.73 -24.01 15.28
N PHE A 563 -23.65 -23.63 14.57
CA PHE A 563 -22.31 -23.63 15.14
C PHE A 563 -22.15 -22.44 16.09
N LEU A 564 -21.58 -22.70 17.26
CA LEU A 564 -21.37 -21.65 18.27
C LEU A 564 -20.03 -20.96 18.04
N GLN A 565 -19.98 -19.63 18.16
CA GLN A 565 -18.77 -18.85 17.92
C GLN A 565 -17.64 -19.09 18.95
N GLN A 566 -18.01 -19.55 20.15
CA GLN A 566 -17.34 -19.58 21.47
C GLN A 566 -15.82 -19.63 21.65
#